data_AF-A0A0W7Z0L8-F1
#
_entry.id   AF-A0A0W7Z0L8-F1
#
_cell.length_a   1.000
_cell.length_b   1.000
_cell.length_c   1.000
_cell.angle_alpha   90.00
_cell.angle_beta   90.00
_cell.angle_gamma   90.00
#
_symmetry.space_group_name_H-M   'P 1'
#
loop_
_entity.id
_entity.type
_entity.pdbx_description
1 polymer ?
#
loop_
_entity_poly.entity_id
_entity_poly.type
_entity_poly.pdbx_seq_one_letter_code
_entity_poly.pdbx_strand_id
1 'polypeptide(L)'
;MRKIRYGYQLHIQLCATKPAVWRRLLVAETTTLAQLHQIIQAAMGWENRHLYMFEIAGQRYGIPDADWPNDPTMDARRYTIGQLLRHQALSIRYLYDFGDE
;
A
#
# COMPACT_ATOMS: atom_id res chain seq x y z
N MET A 1 7.51 23.44 -15.25
CA MET A 1 7.85 22.47 -14.18
C MET A 1 6.60 22.16 -13.37
N ARG A 2 6.18 20.89 -13.26
CA ARG A 2 4.98 20.50 -12.49
C ARG A 2 5.35 20.50 -11.00
N LYS A 3 4.83 21.46 -10.23
CA LYS A 3 4.98 21.45 -8.76
C LYS A 3 4.35 20.16 -8.21
N ILE A 4 5.14 19.31 -7.57
CA ILE A 4 4.63 18.19 -6.80
C ILE A 4 3.93 18.80 -5.59
N ARG A 5 2.60 18.69 -5.53
CA ARG A 5 1.86 18.94 -4.29
C ARG A 5 1.94 17.65 -3.48
N TYR A 6 2.69 17.65 -2.39
CA TYR A 6 2.68 16.54 -1.43
C TYR A 6 1.28 16.47 -0.82
N GLY A 7 0.66 15.30 -0.87
CA GLY A 7 -0.75 15.11 -0.52
C GLY A 7 -0.95 14.52 0.88
N TYR A 8 -0.10 13.55 1.23
CA TYR A 8 -0.25 12.78 2.46
C TYR A 8 1.09 12.52 3.13
N GLN A 9 1.09 12.60 4.46
CA GLN A 9 2.15 12.09 5.33
C GLN A 9 1.67 10.78 5.95
N LEU A 10 2.34 9.68 5.60
CA LEU A 10 2.00 8.34 6.08
C LEU A 10 2.96 7.91 7.18
N HIS A 11 2.42 7.37 8.28
CA HIS A 11 3.19 6.63 9.28
C HIS A 11 3.01 5.13 9.01
N ILE A 12 4.09 4.46 8.63
CA ILE A 12 4.11 3.03 8.32
C ILE A 12 4.86 2.31 9.44
N GLN A 13 4.23 1.34 10.08
CA GLN A 13 4.81 0.57 11.18
C GLN A 13 4.67 -0.92 10.93
N LEU A 14 5.74 -1.67 11.22
CA LEU A 14 5.69 -3.13 11.25
C LEU A 14 4.98 -3.60 12.52
N CYS A 15 3.88 -4.31 12.36
CA CYS A 15 3.15 -4.91 13.48
C CYS A 15 3.99 -5.99 14.18
N ALA A 16 3.71 -6.24 15.45
CA ALA A 16 4.32 -7.31 16.26
C ALA A 16 5.86 -7.29 16.41
N THR A 17 6.51 -6.14 16.20
CA THR A 17 7.97 -5.97 16.42
C THR A 17 8.27 -5.26 17.74
N LYS A 18 9.36 -5.66 18.40
CA LYS A 18 9.96 -4.94 19.54
C LYS A 18 11.49 -4.94 19.39
N PRO A 19 12.15 -3.76 19.33
CA PRO A 19 11.55 -2.42 19.31
C PRO A 19 10.70 -2.16 18.05
N ALA A 20 9.85 -1.14 18.10
CA ALA A 20 8.98 -0.81 16.97
C ALA A 20 9.79 -0.37 15.75
N VAL A 21 9.55 -1.00 14.60
CA VAL A 21 10.14 -0.63 13.31
C VAL A 21 9.12 0.19 12.52
N TRP A 22 9.44 1.45 12.19
CA TRP A 22 8.52 2.34 11.46
C TRP A 22 9.26 3.32 10.53
N ARG A 23 8.51 3.93 9.60
CA ARG A 23 8.95 4.95 8.64
C ARG A 23 7.87 6.02 8.47
N ARG A 24 8.28 7.25 8.16
CA ARG A 24 7.37 8.35 7.78
C ARG A 24 7.63 8.76 6.34
N LEU A 25 6.58 8.71 5.51
CA LEU A 25 6.67 8.91 4.07
C LEU A 25 5.82 10.09 3.64
N LEU A 26 6.36 10.93 2.76
CA LEU A 26 5.59 11.95 2.05
C LEU A 26 5.29 11.46 0.64
N VAL A 27 4.00 11.36 0.32
CA VAL A 27 3.55 10.86 -1.00
C VAL A 27 2.58 11.84 -1.65
N ALA A 28 2.57 11.86 -2.98
CA ALA A 28 1.60 12.64 -3.74
C ALA A 28 0.22 11.98 -3.64
N GLU A 29 -0.86 12.77 -3.69
CA GLU A 29 -2.24 12.23 -3.75
C GLU A 29 -2.43 11.28 -4.94
N THR A 30 -1.71 11.51 -6.03
CA THR A 30 -1.75 10.71 -7.25
C THR A 30 -0.96 9.41 -7.16
N THR A 31 -0.33 9.11 -6.03
CA THR A 31 0.44 7.87 -5.84
C THR A 31 -0.54 6.69 -5.83
N THR A 32 -0.37 5.76 -6.77
CA THR A 32 -1.14 4.50 -6.80
C THR A 32 -0.74 3.58 -5.64
N LEU A 33 -1.60 2.63 -5.27
CA LEU A 33 -1.25 1.63 -4.25
C LEU A 33 -0.06 0.77 -4.69
N ALA A 34 0.06 0.44 -5.98
CA ALA A 34 1.23 -0.26 -6.51
C ALA A 34 2.53 0.57 -6.34
N GLN A 35 2.48 1.88 -6.59
CA GLN A 35 3.61 2.78 -6.34
C GLN A 35 3.92 2.90 -4.84
N LEU A 36 2.88 3.02 -3.99
CA LEU A 36 3.07 3.06 -2.54
C LEU A 36 3.76 1.79 -2.04
N HIS A 37 3.38 0.62 -2.55
CA HIS A 37 4.03 -0.64 -2.23
C HIS A 37 5.54 -0.59 -2.56
N GLN A 38 5.93 -0.11 -3.75
CA GLN A 38 7.36 0.05 -4.10
C GLN A 38 8.09 1.02 -3.16
N ILE A 39 7.44 2.11 -2.75
CA ILE A 39 7.99 3.06 -1.78
C ILE A 39 8.18 2.39 -0.41
N ILE A 40 7.22 1.58 0.04
CA ILE A 40 7.32 0.83 1.31
C ILE A 40 8.48 -0.17 1.25
N GLN A 41 8.61 -0.92 0.16
CA GLN A 41 9.71 -1.88 -0.04
C GLN A 41 11.06 -1.17 0.08
N ALA A 42 11.26 -0.07 -0.64
CA ALA A 42 12.49 0.71 -0.58
C ALA A 42 12.74 1.29 0.83
N ALA A 43 11.70 1.82 1.50
CA ALA A 43 11.83 2.42 2.82
C ALA A 43 12.15 1.41 3.93
N MET A 44 11.67 0.17 3.78
CA MET A 44 11.95 -0.93 4.72
C MET A 44 13.24 -1.69 4.37
N GLY A 45 13.81 -1.49 3.19
CA GLY A 45 14.98 -2.23 2.71
C GLY A 45 14.64 -3.66 2.24
N TRP A 46 13.42 -3.86 1.74
CA TRP A 46 12.95 -5.14 1.20
C TRP A 46 13.09 -5.19 -0.32
N GLU A 47 13.04 -6.41 -0.86
CA GLU A 47 13.40 -6.70 -2.25
C GLU A 47 12.22 -6.98 -3.18
N ASN A 48 10.98 -6.82 -2.72
CA ASN A 48 9.78 -7.02 -3.54
C ASN A 48 9.71 -8.41 -4.22
N ARG A 49 9.93 -9.48 -3.45
CA ARG A 49 9.96 -10.86 -3.94
C ARG A 49 8.63 -11.60 -3.81
N HIS A 50 7.71 -11.08 -2.98
CA HIS A 50 6.48 -11.78 -2.61
C HIS A 50 5.23 -10.95 -2.91
N LEU A 51 4.07 -11.59 -2.81
CA LEU A 51 2.78 -10.94 -2.98
C LEU A 51 2.57 -9.85 -1.92
N TYR A 52 1.75 -8.86 -2.30
CA TYR A 52 1.33 -7.79 -1.41
C TYR A 52 -0.17 -7.51 -1.55
N MET A 53 -0.76 -7.00 -0.47
CA MET A 53 -2.18 -6.65 -0.40
C MET A 53 -2.34 -5.41 0.48
N PHE A 54 -3.22 -4.51 0.07
CA PHE A 54 -3.76 -3.47 0.93
C PHE A 54 -5.20 -3.81 1.29
N GLU A 55 -5.55 -3.71 2.56
CA GLU A 55 -6.95 -3.74 3.01
C GLU A 55 -7.35 -2.35 3.49
N ILE A 56 -8.36 -1.78 2.83
CA ILE A 56 -8.83 -0.41 3.05
C ILE A 56 -10.36 -0.43 3.03
N ALA A 57 -10.98 -0.06 4.16
CA ALA A 57 -12.43 -0.03 4.32
C ALA A 57 -13.13 -1.35 3.93
N GLY A 58 -12.52 -2.49 4.28
CA GLY A 58 -13.04 -3.82 3.99
C GLY A 58 -12.79 -4.32 2.55
N GLN A 59 -12.13 -3.53 1.71
CA GLN A 59 -11.78 -3.91 0.33
C GLN A 59 -10.30 -4.24 0.17
N ARG A 60 -10.02 -5.19 -0.74
CA ARG A 60 -8.69 -5.72 -1.03
C ARG A 60 -8.12 -5.14 -2.31
N TYR A 61 -6.87 -4.70 -2.26
CA TYR A 61 -6.15 -4.14 -3.39
C TYR A 61 -4.77 -4.77 -3.52
N GLY A 62 -4.48 -5.39 -4.65
CA GLY A 62 -3.24 -6.15 -4.86
C GLY A 62 -2.97 -6.36 -6.34
N ILE A 63 -2.35 -7.49 -6.66
CA ILE A 63 -2.20 -7.98 -8.03
C ILE A 63 -3.34 -9.00 -8.25
N PRO A 64 -4.31 -8.74 -9.15
CA PRO A 64 -5.35 -9.71 -9.46
C PRO A 64 -4.75 -10.96 -10.08
N ASP A 65 -5.24 -12.13 -9.67
CA ASP A 65 -4.86 -13.41 -10.26
C ASP A 65 -5.71 -13.70 -11.51
N ALA A 66 -5.05 -13.87 -12.66
CA ALA A 66 -5.73 -14.16 -13.93
C ALA A 66 -6.32 -15.59 -13.95
N ASP A 67 -5.73 -16.51 -13.19
CA ASP A 67 -6.20 -17.89 -13.09
C ASP A 67 -7.37 -18.02 -12.08
N TRP A 68 -7.60 -16.98 -11.28
CA TRP A 68 -8.73 -16.87 -10.37
C TRP A 68 -9.63 -15.66 -10.72
N PRO A 69 -10.48 -15.77 -11.77
CA PRO A 69 -11.28 -14.64 -12.27
C PRO A 69 -12.34 -14.12 -11.28
N ASN A 70 -12.69 -14.91 -10.26
CA ASN A 70 -13.64 -14.52 -9.21
C ASN A 70 -12.96 -13.89 -7.98
N ASP A 71 -11.67 -13.52 -8.08
CA ASP A 71 -10.93 -12.94 -6.98
C ASP A 71 -11.45 -11.51 -6.80
N PRO A 72 -11.98 -11.15 -5.61
CA PRO A 72 -12.47 -9.80 -5.37
C PRO A 72 -11.33 -8.76 -5.30
N THR A 73 -10.06 -9.17 -5.39
CA THR A 73 -8.90 -8.29 -5.33
C THR A 73 -8.90 -7.28 -6.47
N MET A 74 -8.95 -6.01 -6.08
CA MET A 74 -8.94 -4.87 -6.99
C MET A 74 -7.49 -4.56 -7.42
N ASP A 75 -7.29 -4.21 -8.69
CA ASP A 75 -5.96 -3.91 -9.21
C ASP A 75 -5.36 -2.65 -8.57
N ALA A 76 -4.33 -2.82 -7.73
CA ALA A 76 -3.65 -1.76 -7.01
C ALA A 76 -3.03 -0.67 -7.92
N ARG A 77 -2.82 -0.94 -9.22
CA ARG A 77 -2.34 0.05 -10.20
C ARG A 77 -3.40 1.11 -10.54
N ARG A 78 -4.67 0.83 -10.27
CA ARG A 78 -5.82 1.67 -10.68
C ARG A 78 -6.32 2.63 -9.60
N TYR A 79 -5.86 2.47 -8.35
CA TYR A 79 -6.34 3.23 -7.20
C TYR A 79 -5.22 4.04 -6.57
N THR A 80 -5.47 5.33 -6.37
CA THR A 80 -4.53 6.28 -5.76
C THR A 80 -4.88 6.56 -4.30
N ILE A 81 -3.87 6.95 -3.52
CA ILE A 81 -4.03 7.34 -2.12
C ILE A 81 -5.05 8.48 -1.98
N GLY A 82 -5.00 9.48 -2.86
CA GLY A 82 -5.96 10.58 -2.88
C GLY A 82 -7.38 10.15 -3.23
N GLN A 83 -7.58 9.07 -3.99
CA GLN A 83 -8.93 8.53 -4.25
C GLN A 83 -9.49 7.81 -3.03
N LEU A 84 -8.66 7.08 -2.29
CA LEU A 84 -9.09 6.20 -1.19
C LEU A 84 -9.18 6.91 0.16
N LEU A 85 -8.34 7.94 0.39
CA LEU A 85 -8.26 8.65 1.66
C LEU A 85 -8.97 10.01 1.65
N ARG A 86 -9.92 10.26 0.73
CA ARG A 86 -10.67 11.54 0.61
C ARG A 86 -11.43 11.87 1.91
N HIS A 87 -10.74 12.46 2.89
CA HIS A 87 -11.24 13.04 4.13
C HIS A 87 -11.53 12.11 5.32
N GLN A 88 -11.08 10.85 5.32
CA GLN A 88 -11.16 9.98 6.50
C GLN A 88 -9.79 9.41 6.87
N ALA A 89 -9.46 9.48 8.17
CA ALA A 89 -8.32 8.77 8.74
C ALA A 89 -8.65 7.27 8.73
N LEU A 90 -8.28 6.60 7.64
CA LEU A 90 -8.41 5.15 7.52
C LEU A 90 -7.11 4.50 8.01
N SER A 91 -7.25 3.51 8.88
CA SER A 91 -6.19 2.53 9.08
C SER A 91 -6.09 1.71 7.79
N ILE A 92 -4.93 1.76 7.14
CA ILE A 92 -4.60 0.92 5.99
C ILE A 92 -3.82 -0.28 6.54
N ARG A 93 -4.31 -1.49 6.31
CA ARG A 93 -3.50 -2.69 6.55
C ARG A 93 -2.73 -2.99 5.27
N TYR A 94 -1.42 -3.15 5.40
CA TYR A 94 -0.54 -3.59 4.32
C TYR A 94 0.00 -4.96 4.70
N LEU A 95 -0.32 -5.97 3.88
CA LEU A 95 0.22 -7.32 3.99
C LEU A 95 1.27 -7.50 2.90
N TYR A 96 2.37 -8.15 3.26
CA TYR A 96 3.45 -8.51 2.36
C TYR A 96 3.95 -9.89 2.77
N ASP A 97 4.29 -10.72 1.78
CA ASP A 97 4.71 -12.10 1.99
C ASP A 97 3.62 -12.98 2.61
N PHE A 98 2.53 -13.15 1.88
CA PHE A 98 1.45 -14.08 2.18
C PHE A 98 1.18 -14.93 0.93
N GLY A 99 0.79 -16.20 1.10
CA GLY A 99 0.51 -17.11 -0.02
C GLY A 99 0.97 -18.55 0.21
N ASP A 100 1.93 -18.76 1.11
CA ASP A 100 2.48 -20.09 1.46
C ASP A 100 2.04 -20.59 2.85
N GLU A 101 1.02 -19.96 3.48
CA GLU A 101 0.42 -20.41 4.74
C GLU A 101 -0.93 -21.11 4.54
#